data_AF-T2GHT1-F1
#
_entry.id   AF-T2GHT1-F1
#
_cell.length_a   1.000
_cell.length_b   1.000
_cell.length_c   1.000
_cell.angle_alpha   90.00
_cell.angle_beta   90.00
_cell.angle_gamma   90.00
#
_symmetry.space_group_name_H-M   'P 1'
#
loop_
_entity.id
_entity.type
_entity.pdbx_description
1 polymer ?
#
loop_
_entity_poly.entity_id
_entity_poly.type
_entity_poly.pdbx_seq_one_letter_code
_entity_poly.pdbx_strand_id
1 'polypeptide(L)' 'MKKFELYEVKGDKLVRKNPFCVRCSNGVFMADHGDRYACGKCGYTEWKNRE' A
#
# COMPACT_ATOMS: atom_id res chain seq x y z
N MET A 1 -0.87 10.98 -5.95
CA MET A 1 -1.50 10.50 -4.70
C MET A 1 -0.82 11.13 -3.51
N LYS A 2 -1.58 11.79 -2.64
CA LYS A 2 -1.04 12.36 -1.40
C LYS A 2 -1.16 11.30 -0.30
N LYS A 3 -0.14 11.16 0.55
CA LYS A 3 -0.06 10.06 1.56
C LYS A 3 -1.24 10.02 2.54
N PHE A 4 -1.93 11.14 2.77
CA PHE A 4 -3.09 11.19 3.66
C PHE A 4 -4.34 10.50 3.08
N GLU A 5 -4.46 10.43 1.75
CA GLU A 5 -5.63 9.83 1.06
C GLU A 5 -5.70 8.30 1.24
N LEU A 6 -4.56 7.71 1.62
CA LEU A 6 -4.42 6.27 1.88
C LEU A 6 -4.82 5.87 3.30
N TYR A 7 -5.17 6.84 4.14
CA TYR A 7 -5.73 6.61 5.47
C TYR A 7 -7.23 6.89 5.44
N GLU A 8 -8.01 5.92 5.88
CA GLU A 8 -9.45 6.02 6.03
C GLU A 8 -9.79 5.84 7.50
N VAL A 9 -10.61 6.73 8.04
CA VAL A 9 -11.08 6.63 9.43
C VAL A 9 -12.42 5.89 9.40
N LYS A 10 -12.44 4.63 9.87
CA LYS A 10 -13.67 3.86 10.06
C LYS A 10 -13.97 3.82 11.55
N GLY A 11 -14.84 4.74 11.98
CA GLY A 11 -15.16 4.94 13.40
C GLY A 11 -13.91 5.31 14.18
N ASP A 12 -13.57 4.50 15.18
CA ASP A 12 -12.38 4.73 16.03
C ASP A 12 -11.09 4.10 15.49
N LYS A 13 -11.11 3.50 14.30
CA LYS A 13 -9.96 2.81 13.71
C LYS A 13 -9.44 3.51 12.46
N LEU A 14 -8.14 3.78 12.47
CA LEU A 14 -7.39 4.24 11.30
C LEU A 14 -7.09 3.04 10.39
N VAL A 15 -7.89 2.86 9.34
CA VAL A 15 -7.74 1.81 8.33
C VAL A 15 -6.84 2.33 7.21
N ARG A 16 -5.85 1.53 6.82
CA ARG A 16 -4.93 1.86 5.73
C ARG A 16 -5.43 1.20 4.46
N LYS A 17 -5.53 1.94 3.36
CA LYS A 17 -6.03 1.41 2.07
C LYS A 17 -5.01 0.53 1.35
N ASN A 18 -3.72 0.87 1.47
CA ASN A 18 -2.64 0.19 0.76
C ASN A 18 -1.63 -0.46 1.73
N PRO A 19 -1.04 -1.60 1.36
CA PRO A 19 0.01 -2.23 2.15
C PRO A 19 1.30 -1.41 2.13
N PHE A 20 2.12 -1.62 3.17
CA PHE A 20 3.50 -1.14 3.18
C PHE A 20 4.41 -2.12 2.44
N CYS A 21 5.46 -1.58 1.84
CA CYS A 21 6.49 -2.43 1.24
C CYS A 21 7.26 -3.20 2.32
N VAL A 22 7.26 -4.53 2.22
CA VAL A 22 7.98 -5.45 3.13
C VAL A 22 9.47 -5.15 3.22
N ARG A 23 10.08 -4.68 2.12
CA ARG A 23 11.52 -4.36 2.05
C ARG A 23 11.86 -2.94 2.51
N CYS A 24 10.96 -1.98 2.29
CA CYS A 24 11.20 -0.58 2.66
C CYS A 24 10.66 -0.20 4.03
N SER A 25 9.99 -1.14 4.70
CA SER A 25 9.46 -1.00 6.04
C SER A 25 8.39 0.11 6.17
N ASN A 26 7.89 0.31 7.40
CA ASN A 26 6.84 1.28 7.72
C ASN A 26 7.21 2.69 7.23
N GLY A 27 6.49 3.19 6.23
CA GLY A 27 6.68 4.53 5.68
C GLY A 27 6.56 4.63 4.15
N VAL A 28 6.66 3.50 3.45
CA VAL A 28 6.49 3.44 1.99
C VAL A 28 5.26 2.62 1.63
N PHE A 29 4.19 3.32 1.26
CA PHE A 29 3.00 2.70 0.70
C PHE A 29 3.31 2.13 -0.68
N MET A 30 2.85 0.92 -0.93
CA MET A 30 2.85 0.36 -2.27
C MET A 30 1.70 0.96 -3.07
N ALA A 31 1.97 1.32 -4.32
CA ALA A 31 0.95 1.74 -5.26
C ALA A 31 0.10 0.53 -5.66
N ASP A 32 -1.22 0.71 -5.63
CA ASP A 32 -2.16 -0.31 -6.07
C ASP A 32 -2.50 -0.05 -7.55
N HIS A 33 -2.17 -1.01 -8.41
CA HIS A 33 -2.47 -0.96 -9.84
C HIS A 33 -3.68 -1.82 -10.24
N GLY A 34 -4.38 -2.42 -9.27
CA GLY A 34 -5.52 -3.32 -9.46
C GLY A 34 -5.09 -4.79 -9.55
N ASP A 35 -4.09 -5.09 -10.37
CA ASP A 35 -3.49 -6.43 -10.59
C ASP A 35 -2.28 -6.71 -9.68
N ARG A 36 -1.58 -5.66 -9.26
CA ARG A 36 -0.37 -5.74 -8.44
C ARG A 36 -0.20 -4.54 -7.52
N TYR A 37 0.57 -4.75 -6.47
CA TYR A 37 1.14 -3.72 -5.62
C TYR A 37 2.58 -3.45 -6.06
N ALA A 38 2.94 -2.19 -6.30
CA ALA A 38 4.29 -1.81 -6.72
C ALA A 38 4.91 -0.79 -5.76
N CYS A 39 6.15 -1.02 -5.33
CA CYS A 39 6.89 -0.11 -4.48
C CYS A 39 7.77 0.82 -5.32
N GLY A 40 7.45 2.12 -5.32
CA GLY A 40 8.23 3.14 -6.04
C GLY A 40 9.62 3.42 -5.46
N LYS A 41 9.96 2.91 -4.26
CA LYS A 41 11.28 3.15 -3.63
C LYS A 41 12.30 2.05 -3.93
N CYS A 42 11.91 0.78 -3.90
CA CYS A 42 12.84 -0.35 -4.10
C CYS A 42 12.50 -1.23 -5.32
N GLY A 43 11.46 -0.92 -6.08
CA GLY A 43 11.03 -1.71 -7.23
C GLY A 43 10.34 -3.04 -6.87
N TYR A 44 10.11 -3.32 -5.59
CA TYR A 44 9.39 -4.52 -5.16
C TYR A 44 7.96 -4.51 -5.69
N THR A 45 7.57 -5.59 -6.37
CA THR A 45 6.22 -5.76 -6.92
C THR A 45 5.63 -7.04 -6.35
N GLU A 46 4.40 -6.94 -5.86
CA GLU A 46 3.65 -8.04 -5.28
C GLU A 46 2.35 -8.18 -6.07
N TRP A 47 2.16 -9.30 -6.74
CA TRP A 47 0.99 -9.54 -7.57
C TRP A 47 -0.19 -9.93 -6.68
N LYS A 48 -1.36 -9.36 -6.93
CA LYS A 48 -2.61 -9.69 -6.24
C LYS A 48 -3.20 -11.00 -6.76
N ASN A 49 -2.36 -11.98 -7.04
CA ASN A 49 -2.79 -13.31 -7.44
C ASN A 49 -3.53 -13.93 -6.24
N ARG A 50 -4.84 -13.76 -6.25
CA ARG A 50 -5.77 -14.75 -5.71
C ARG A 50 -5.71 -15.94 -6.67
N GLU A 51 -5.63 -17.13 -6.10
CA GLU A 51 -5.82 -18.41 -6.82
C GLU A 51 -7.00 -18.37 -7.79
#